data_AF-A0A976XIM8-F1
#
_entry.id   AF-A0A976XIM8-F1
#
_cell.length_a   1.000
_cell.length_b   1.000
_cell.length_c   1.000
_cell.angle_alpha   90.00
_cell.angle_beta   90.00
_cell.angle_gamma   90.00
#
_symmetry.space_group_name_H-M   'P 1'
#
loop_
_entity.id
_entity.type
_entity.pdbx_description
1 polymer ?
#
loop_
_entity_poly.entity_id
_entity_poly.type
_entity_poly.pdbx_seq_one_letter_code
_entity_poly.pdbx_strand_id
1 'polypeptide(L)'
;MQTRNTFSWIKEQITRSISVSVMIYIITRSSISNAYPLFAQQGYENPREATGRIVCANCHLANKPVDIEVPQAVLPDTVFEAVV
;
A
#
# COMPACT_ATOMS: atom_id res chain seq x y z
N MET A 1 -12.49 27.17 43.68
CA MET A 1 -13.44 26.14 43.18
C MET A 1 -13.56 26.19 41.65
N GLN A 2 -13.66 27.37 41.05
CA GLN A 2 -13.78 27.57 39.58
C GLN A 2 -12.56 27.09 38.77
N THR A 3 -11.35 27.24 39.30
CA THR A 3 -10.07 26.81 38.67
C THR A 3 -9.88 25.29 38.60
N ARG A 4 -10.51 24.51 39.50
CA ARG A 4 -10.47 23.04 39.48
C ARG A 4 -11.35 22.47 38.36
N ASN A 5 -12.50 23.10 38.12
CA ASN A 5 -13.44 22.67 37.07
C ASN A 5 -12.91 23.01 35.67
N THR A 6 -12.27 24.17 35.49
CA THR A 6 -11.61 24.51 34.21
C THR A 6 -10.44 23.58 33.90
N PHE A 7 -9.61 23.25 34.90
CA PHE A 7 -8.52 22.28 34.72
C PHE A 7 -9.03 20.87 34.37
N SER A 8 -10.13 20.43 34.99
CA SER A 8 -10.78 19.15 34.66
C SER A 8 -11.31 19.13 33.22
N TRP A 9 -11.98 20.22 32.80
CA TRP A 9 -12.52 20.37 31.44
C TRP A 9 -11.42 20.40 30.38
N ILE A 10 -10.32 21.10 30.64
CA ILE A 10 -9.14 21.13 29.75
C ILE A 10 -8.52 19.73 29.62
N LYS A 11 -8.40 18.97 30.71
CA LYS A 11 -7.88 17.59 30.67
C LYS A 11 -8.75 16.66 29.84
N GLU A 12 -10.07 16.77 29.97
CA GLU A 12 -11.01 15.97 29.18
C GLU A 12 -10.87 16.31 27.69
N GLN A 13 -10.77 17.60 27.36
CA GLN A 13 -10.64 18.03 25.97
C GLN A 13 -9.30 17.61 25.34
N ILE A 14 -8.19 17.68 26.10
CA ILE A 14 -6.90 17.16 25.65
C ILE A 14 -6.97 15.65 25.43
N THR A 15 -7.57 14.90 26.36
CA THR A 15 -7.72 13.44 26.25
C THR A 15 -8.53 13.06 25.01
N ARG A 16 -9.61 13.79 24.72
CA ARG A 16 -10.41 13.61 23.50
C ARG A 16 -9.65 13.98 22.24
N SER A 17 -8.86 15.06 22.25
CA SER A 17 -8.03 15.45 21.10
C SER A 17 -6.97 14.41 20.78
N ILE A 18 -6.33 13.84 21.82
CA ILE A 18 -5.34 12.78 21.66
C ILE A 18 -6.00 11.50 21.12
N SER A 19 -7.14 11.09 21.68
CA SER A 19 -7.83 9.88 21.21
C SER A 19 -8.26 9.98 19.75
N VAL A 20 -8.78 11.14 19.33
CA VAL A 20 -9.13 11.40 17.92
C VAL A 20 -7.89 11.37 17.03
N SER A 21 -6.79 12.00 17.45
CA SER A 21 -5.54 12.02 16.68
C SER A 21 -4.95 10.61 16.51
N VAL A 22 -5.00 9.80 17.56
CA VAL A 22 -4.56 8.39 17.51
C VAL A 22 -5.42 7.57 16.56
N MET A 23 -6.75 7.74 16.60
CA MET A 23 -7.66 7.04 15.67
C MET A 23 -7.38 7.41 14.21
N ILE A 24 -7.19 8.70 13.91
CA ILE A 24 -6.85 9.16 12.56
C ILE A 24 -5.54 8.53 12.10
N TYR A 25 -4.50 8.54 12.95
CA TYR A 25 -3.20 7.94 12.62
C TYR A 25 -3.31 6.46 12.26
N ILE A 26 -4.11 5.69 13.00
CA ILE A 26 -4.34 4.26 12.71
C ILE A 26 -5.04 4.07 11.35
N ILE A 27 -6.06 4.87 11.04
CA ILE A 27 -6.83 4.75 9.79
C ILE A 27 -5.98 5.12 8.57
N THR A 28 -5.13 6.14 8.69
CA THR A 28 -4.28 6.60 7.57
C THR A 28 -3.06 5.74 7.30
N ARG A 29 -2.76 4.76 8.17
CA ARG A 29 -1.58 3.93 8.01
C ARG A 29 -1.80 2.90 6.89
N SER A 30 -1.02 3.01 5.82
CA SER A 30 -0.99 2.00 4.76
C SER A 30 -0.38 0.69 5.29
N SER A 31 -1.06 -0.43 5.06
CA SER A 31 -0.51 -1.76 5.31
C SER A 31 0.54 -2.12 4.26
N ILE A 32 1.66 -2.69 4.71
CA ILE A 32 2.68 -3.25 3.83
C ILE A 32 2.24 -4.67 3.46
N SER A 33 2.12 -4.94 2.16
CA SER A 33 1.86 -6.30 1.65
C SER A 33 3.16 -6.94 1.18
N ASN A 34 3.49 -8.12 1.71
CA ASN A 34 4.55 -8.95 1.14
C ASN A 34 3.97 -9.79 0.00
N ALA A 35 4.64 -9.81 -1.14
CA ALA A 35 4.27 -10.62 -2.29
C ALA A 35 5.33 -11.70 -2.54
N TYR A 36 4.88 -12.89 -2.93
CA TYR A 36 5.76 -14.05 -3.15
C TYR A 36 5.51 -14.63 -4.55
N PRO A 37 6.42 -14.38 -5.52
CA PRO A 37 6.28 -14.93 -6.87
C PRO A 37 6.20 -16.46 -6.94
N LEU A 38 6.77 -17.16 -5.94
CA LEU A 38 6.77 -18.62 -5.87
C LEU A 38 5.36 -19.22 -5.92
N PHE A 39 4.37 -18.58 -5.28
CA PHE A 39 3.00 -19.08 -5.31
C PHE A 39 2.37 -18.96 -6.70
N ALA A 40 2.72 -17.91 -7.46
CA ALA A 40 2.29 -17.79 -8.85
C ALA A 40 2.96 -18.87 -9.73
N GLN A 41 4.27 -19.09 -9.55
CA GLN A 41 5.04 -20.10 -10.29
C GLN A 41 4.54 -21.53 -10.05
N GLN A 42 4.09 -21.84 -8.83
CA GLN A 42 3.57 -23.15 -8.48
C GLN A 42 2.08 -23.33 -8.83
N GLY A 43 1.30 -22.25 -8.81
CA GLY A 43 -0.15 -22.31 -8.99
C GLY A 43 -0.64 -22.10 -10.42
N TYR A 44 0.20 -21.56 -11.30
CA TYR A 44 -0.20 -21.18 -12.65
C TYR A 44 0.89 -21.49 -13.67
N GLU A 45 0.51 -22.16 -14.76
CA GLU A 45 1.41 -22.42 -15.90
C GLU A 45 1.82 -21.12 -16.60
N ASN A 46 0.88 -20.17 -16.72
CA ASN A 46 1.10 -18.86 -17.32
C ASN A 46 0.76 -17.76 -16.30
N PRO A 47 1.67 -16.80 -16.03
CA PRO A 47 1.44 -15.75 -15.05
C PRO A 47 0.46 -14.66 -15.53
N ARG A 48 0.07 -14.69 -16.81
CA ARG A 48 -0.84 -13.74 -17.44
C ARG A 48 -2.03 -14.46 -18.06
N GLU A 49 -3.23 -14.10 -17.63
CA GLU A 49 -4.49 -14.61 -18.15
C GLU A 49 -4.79 -14.02 -19.55
N ALA A 50 -5.69 -14.65 -20.32
CA ALA A 50 -6.08 -14.17 -21.65
C ALA A 50 -6.69 -12.76 -21.67
N THR A 51 -7.26 -12.34 -20.53
CA THR A 51 -7.78 -10.97 -20.30
C THR A 51 -6.67 -9.93 -20.13
N GLY A 52 -5.42 -10.36 -19.94
CA GLY A 52 -4.29 -9.54 -19.57
C GLY A 52 -4.07 -9.38 -18.06
N ARG A 53 -4.97 -9.92 -17.22
CA ARG A 53 -4.84 -9.94 -15.76
C ARG A 53 -3.63 -10.78 -15.33
N ILE A 54 -2.86 -10.29 -14.35
CA ILE A 54 -1.74 -11.02 -13.75
C ILE A 54 -2.24 -11.82 -12.55
N VAL A 55 -1.84 -13.08 -12.45
CA VAL A 55 -2.35 -14.04 -11.45
C VAL A 55 -2.10 -13.63 -9.99
N CYS A 56 -1.13 -12.73 -9.75
CA CYS A 56 -0.90 -12.11 -8.44
C CYS A 56 -2.16 -11.44 -7.87
N ALA A 57 -3.05 -10.92 -8.73
CA ALA A 57 -4.31 -10.30 -8.34
C ALA A 57 -5.34 -11.28 -7.75
N ASN A 58 -5.12 -12.59 -7.85
CA ASN A 58 -5.99 -13.60 -7.23
C ASN A 58 -5.75 -13.74 -5.72
N CYS A 59 -4.60 -13.25 -5.22
CA CYS A 59 -4.29 -13.17 -3.79
C CYS A 59 -4.17 -11.72 -3.29
N HIS A 60 -3.55 -10.82 -4.08
CA HIS A 60 -3.41 -9.40 -3.76
C HIS A 60 -4.62 -8.62 -4.30
N LEU A 61 -5.67 -8.57 -3.49
CA LEU A 61 -6.99 -8.04 -3.90
C LEU A 61 -7.06 -6.51 -4.00
N ALA A 62 -6.15 -5.81 -3.32
CA ALA A 62 -6.08 -4.36 -3.35
C ALA A 62 -5.22 -3.89 -4.53
N ASN A 63 -5.72 -2.91 -5.28
CA ASN A 63 -4.99 -2.31 -6.38
C ASN A 63 -4.05 -1.21 -5.87
N LYS A 64 -2.81 -1.23 -6.36
CA LYS A 64 -1.84 -0.15 -6.18
C LYS A 64 -1.23 0.15 -7.56
N PRO A 65 -1.06 1.42 -7.94
CA PRO A 65 -0.42 1.76 -9.21
C PRO A 65 1.02 1.25 -9.23
N VAL A 66 1.46 0.83 -10.41
CA VAL A 66 2.82 0.42 -10.74
C VAL A 66 3.16 1.06 -12.07
N ASP A 67 4.41 1.48 -12.24
CA ASP A 67 4.90 2.11 -13.47
C ASP A 67 6.04 1.27 -14.04
N ILE A 68 6.24 1.37 -15.35
CA ILE A 68 7.38 0.75 -16.03
C ILE A 68 7.91 1.70 -17.08
N GLU A 69 9.21 1.96 -17.02
CA GLU A 69 9.89 2.81 -17.98
C GLU A 69 10.88 1.98 -18.81
N VAL A 70 10.80 2.14 -20.12
CA VAL A 70 11.69 1.48 -21.09
C VAL A 70 12.05 2.46 -22.20
N PRO A 71 13.22 2.30 -22.85
CA PRO A 71 13.54 3.04 -24.06
C PRO A 71 12.50 2.79 -25.16
N GLN A 72 12.23 3.82 -25.99
CA GLN A 72 11.29 3.70 -27.11
C GLN A 72 11.70 2.64 -28.14
N ALA A 73 12.99 2.44 -28.36
CA ALA A 73 13.53 1.43 -29.28
C ALA A 73 14.90 0.96 -28.80
N VAL A 74 15.26 -0.27 -29.15
CA VAL A 74 16.56 -0.89 -28.87
C VAL A 74 17.07 -1.60 -30.12
N LEU A 75 18.39 -1.63 -30.29
CA LEU A 75 19.02 -2.40 -31.35
C LEU A 75 19.02 -3.90 -31.00
N PRO A 76 19.05 -4.81 -32.00
CA PRO A 76 19.26 -6.23 -31.74
C PRO A 76 20.54 -6.46 -30.93
N ASP A 77 20.51 -7.47 -30.05
CA ASP A 77 21.64 -7.88 -29.21
C ASP A 77 22.25 -6.75 -28.34
N THR A 78 21.43 -5.78 -27.94
CA THR A 78 21.83 -4.68 -27.04
C THR A 78 21.12 -4.80 -25.70
N VAL A 79 21.88 -4.68 -24.60
CA VAL A 79 21.32 -4.64 -23.25
C VAL A 79 20.67 -3.28 -22.99
N PHE A 80 19.46 -3.28 -22.44
CA PHE A 80 18.76 -2.08 -21.98
C PHE A 80 18.17 -2.31 -20.59
N GLU A 81 17.80 -1.20 -19.92
CA GLU A 81 17.20 -1.23 -18.59
C GLU A 81 15.68 -1.05 -18.67
N ALA A 82 14.97 -1.81 -17.84
CA ALA A 82 13.57 -1.60 -17.55
C ALA A 82 13.45 -1.22 -16.08
N VAL A 83 13.00 0.01 -15.81
CA VAL A 83 12.81 0.52 -14.45
C VAL A 83 11.38 0.20 -14.01
N VAL A 84 11.22 -0.39 -12.83
CA VAL A 84 9.97 -0.88 -12.23
C VAL A 84 9.72 -0.33 -10.83
#